data_AF-A0A420DU95-F1
#
_entry.id   AF-A0A420DU95-F1
#
_cell.length_a   1.000
_cell.length_b   1.000
_cell.length_c   1.000
_cell.angle_alpha   90.00
_cell.angle_beta   90.00
_cell.angle_gamma   90.00
#
_symmetry.space_group_name_H-M   'P 1'
#
loop_
_entity.id
_entity.type
_entity.pdbx_description
1 polymer ?
#
loop_
_entity_poly.entity_id
_entity_poly.type
_entity_poly.pdbx_seq_one_letter_code
_entity_poly.pdbx_strand_id
1 'polypeptide(L)'
;MLIANQDWKLNMNVRSEFGSVTEVGFLRWWILTGRHLFCEVAEHSVRALTSNEVNHGVELSDGRRVPIHDANIYLQIPVHQDLDKSIEEVRAYLRQAKQRQHVNPDYEARYPVFTKPVLTALEKTYRAWILRKSHPEMPLAEIAVEAGLAARADNTDTANKSANASAASRALNQATLLIEWVGKGIFPVTSKSQELRAADMAERQWKKLHSSDFKDARYRSSRHKRSNADLTEQAAVHGLDLDAVR
;
A
#
# COMPACT_ATOMS: atom_id res chain seq x y z
N MET A 1 -21.36 -2.22 -32.47
CA MET A 1 -21.46 -3.69 -32.34
C MET A 1 -20.07 -4.22 -32.03
N LEU A 2 -19.82 -4.55 -30.76
CA LEU A 2 -18.90 -5.57 -30.26
C LEU A 2 -19.29 -5.76 -28.79
N ILE A 3 -20.26 -6.65 -28.59
CA ILE A 3 -20.59 -7.18 -27.28
C ILE A 3 -19.57 -8.26 -26.99
N ALA A 4 -18.80 -8.08 -25.92
CA ALA A 4 -18.28 -9.19 -25.14
C ALA A 4 -18.58 -8.89 -23.68
N ASN A 5 -19.83 -9.15 -23.31
CA ASN A 5 -20.23 -9.48 -21.95
C ASN A 5 -19.35 -10.66 -21.48
N GLN A 6 -18.29 -10.36 -20.73
CA GLN A 6 -17.63 -11.34 -19.86
C GLN A 6 -17.71 -10.82 -18.44
N ASP A 7 -18.83 -11.18 -17.80
CA ASP A 7 -18.90 -11.65 -16.42
C ASP A 7 -17.59 -11.50 -15.63
N TRP A 8 -17.52 -10.43 -14.85
CA TRP A 8 -16.51 -10.11 -13.84
C TRP A 8 -16.50 -11.09 -12.65
N LYS A 9 -16.74 -12.38 -12.88
CA LYS A 9 -17.07 -13.52 -11.97
C LYS A 9 -16.13 -13.80 -10.76
N LEU A 10 -15.43 -12.79 -10.25
CA LEU A 10 -14.63 -12.80 -9.01
C LEU A 10 -14.87 -11.61 -8.06
N ASN A 11 -15.78 -10.68 -8.38
CA ASN A 11 -15.83 -9.38 -7.66
C ASN A 11 -16.13 -9.41 -6.15
N MET A 12 -16.59 -10.52 -5.55
CA MET A 12 -16.89 -10.53 -4.11
C MET A 12 -15.66 -10.72 -3.21
N ASN A 13 -14.62 -11.44 -3.64
CA ASN A 13 -13.46 -11.71 -2.77
C ASN A 13 -12.37 -10.64 -2.82
N VAL A 14 -12.11 -10.05 -3.99
CA VAL A 14 -11.11 -8.98 -4.10
C VAL A 14 -11.60 -7.73 -3.38
N ARG A 15 -12.86 -7.32 -3.60
CA ARG A 15 -13.42 -6.13 -2.93
C ARG A 15 -13.50 -6.28 -1.40
N SER A 16 -13.80 -7.47 -0.90
CA SER A 16 -13.87 -7.70 0.56
C SER A 16 -12.50 -7.64 1.22
N GLU A 17 -11.44 -8.08 0.53
CA GLU A 17 -10.06 -8.01 1.04
C GLU A 17 -9.50 -6.59 1.09
N PHE A 18 -9.95 -5.69 0.21
CA PHE A 18 -9.57 -4.28 0.27
C PHE A 18 -10.26 -3.55 1.43
N GLY A 19 -11.40 -4.03 1.90
CA GLY A 19 -12.13 -3.38 3.00
C GLY A 19 -12.60 -1.96 2.68
N SER A 20 -12.94 -1.19 3.73
CA SER A 20 -13.48 0.17 3.59
C SER A 20 -12.38 1.23 3.62
N VAL A 21 -11.75 1.48 2.46
CA VAL A 21 -10.78 2.59 2.27
C VAL A 21 -11.40 3.93 2.68
N THR A 22 -12.71 4.07 2.47
CA THR A 22 -13.48 5.30 2.69
C THR A 22 -13.66 5.69 4.15
N GLU A 23 -13.59 4.73 5.08
CA GLU A 23 -13.80 5.00 6.50
C GLU A 23 -12.54 5.52 7.20
N VAL A 24 -11.37 5.03 6.80
CA VAL A 24 -10.09 5.32 7.48
C VAL A 24 -9.19 6.29 6.73
N GLY A 25 -9.49 6.57 5.45
CA GLY A 25 -8.64 7.36 4.55
C GLY A 25 -7.56 6.52 3.87
N PHE A 26 -7.13 6.92 2.67
CA PHE A 26 -6.26 6.07 1.83
C PHE A 26 -4.88 5.80 2.47
N LEU A 27 -4.19 6.80 3.03
CA LEU A 27 -2.90 6.57 3.68
C LEU A 27 -2.99 5.61 4.88
N ARG A 28 -3.99 5.80 5.75
CA ARG A 28 -4.20 4.92 6.90
C ARG A 28 -4.57 3.50 6.44
N TRP A 29 -5.45 3.40 5.44
CA TRP A 29 -5.77 2.13 4.80
C TRP A 29 -4.53 1.45 4.20
N TRP A 30 -3.64 2.19 3.53
CA TRP A 30 -2.42 1.64 2.94
C TRP A 30 -1.51 1.03 3.99
N ILE A 31 -1.34 1.71 5.12
CA ILE A 31 -0.52 1.26 6.26
C ILE A 31 -1.12 0.01 6.89
N LEU A 32 -2.44 -0.01 7.13
CA LEU A 32 -3.11 -1.10 7.86
C LEU A 32 -3.39 -2.33 6.99
N THR A 33 -3.72 -2.13 5.72
CA THR A 33 -4.25 -3.18 4.84
C THR A 33 -3.53 -3.20 3.50
N GLY A 34 -3.46 -2.06 2.80
CA GLY A 34 -3.02 -1.99 1.39
C GLY A 34 -1.63 -2.59 1.16
N ARG A 35 -0.64 -2.27 2.01
CA ARG A 35 0.72 -2.84 1.88
C ARG A 35 0.75 -4.37 2.00
N HIS A 36 -0.15 -4.97 2.76
CA HIS A 36 -0.20 -6.44 2.93
C HIS A 36 -0.81 -7.14 1.71
N LEU A 37 -1.55 -6.41 0.88
CA LEU A 37 -2.11 -6.90 -0.37
C LEU A 37 -1.10 -6.80 -1.52
N PHE A 38 -0.31 -5.74 -1.54
CA PHE A 38 0.51 -5.33 -2.68
C PHE A 38 2.02 -5.42 -2.46
N CYS A 39 2.48 -5.58 -1.23
CA CYS A 39 3.87 -5.87 -0.95
C CYS A 39 4.00 -7.32 -0.51
N GLU A 40 5.18 -7.87 -0.74
CA GLU A 40 5.56 -9.17 -0.19
C GLU A 40 5.29 -9.15 1.31
N VAL A 41 4.61 -10.18 1.80
CA VAL A 41 4.36 -10.33 3.23
C VAL A 41 5.71 -10.61 3.88
N ALA A 42 6.31 -9.59 4.49
CA ALA A 42 7.46 -9.80 5.33
C ALA A 42 7.04 -10.72 6.47
N GLU A 43 7.63 -11.92 6.57
CA GLU A 43 7.38 -12.85 7.68
C GLU A 43 7.64 -12.19 9.04
N HIS A 44 8.46 -11.13 9.04
CA HIS A 44 8.85 -10.37 10.21
C HIS A 44 8.76 -8.86 9.91
N SER A 45 7.97 -8.13 10.69
CA SER A 45 7.96 -6.66 10.66
C SER A 45 9.15 -6.11 11.45
N VAL A 46 9.54 -4.87 11.18
CA VAL A 46 10.47 -4.14 12.05
C VAL A 46 9.79 -3.99 13.42
N ARG A 47 10.39 -4.54 14.46
CA ARG A 47 9.94 -4.39 15.85
C ARG A 47 11.10 -4.07 16.77
N ALA A 48 10.81 -3.38 17.86
CA ALA A 48 11.77 -3.23 18.95
C ALA A 48 11.94 -4.58 19.66
N LEU A 49 13.19 -4.91 19.98
CA LEU A 49 13.49 -6.08 20.82
C LEU A 49 13.52 -5.66 22.28
N THR A 50 12.97 -6.50 23.14
CA THR A 50 13.11 -6.35 24.58
C THR A 50 14.54 -6.65 25.01
N SER A 51 14.97 -6.10 26.15
CA SER A 51 16.30 -6.41 26.72
C SER A 51 16.50 -7.91 26.96
N ASN A 52 15.42 -8.64 27.23
CA ASN A 52 15.47 -10.09 27.39
C ASN A 52 15.81 -10.79 26.07
N GLU A 53 15.19 -10.37 24.97
CA GLU A 53 15.44 -10.94 23.64
C GLU A 53 16.84 -10.62 23.12
N VAL A 54 17.36 -9.43 23.44
CA VAL A 54 18.75 -9.04 23.11
C VAL A 54 19.77 -9.90 23.84
N ASN A 55 19.48 -10.29 25.09
CA ASN A 55 20.43 -11.05 25.91
C ASN A 55 20.29 -12.58 25.73
N HIS A 56 19.08 -13.07 25.41
CA HIS A 56 18.75 -14.50 25.47
C HIS A 56 18.21 -15.08 24.16
N GLY A 57 18.16 -14.29 23.08
CA GLY A 57 17.64 -14.71 21.78
C GLY A 57 16.14 -14.49 21.61
N VAL A 58 15.65 -14.70 20.39
CA VAL A 58 14.25 -14.47 20.02
C VAL A 58 13.46 -15.78 20.13
N GLU A 59 12.32 -15.74 20.82
CA GLU A 59 11.39 -16.86 20.92
C GLU A 59 10.45 -16.86 19.71
N LEU A 60 10.50 -17.92 18.91
CA LEU A 60 9.67 -18.10 17.72
C LEU A 60 8.27 -18.58 18.10
N SER A 61 7.36 -18.48 17.13
CA SER A 61 5.94 -18.88 17.28
C SER A 61 5.71 -20.35 17.62
N ASP A 62 6.72 -21.20 17.44
CA ASP A 62 6.71 -22.62 17.78
C ASP A 62 7.40 -22.93 19.13
N GLY A 63 7.72 -21.90 19.92
CA GLY A 63 8.33 -22.02 21.25
C GLY A 63 9.84 -22.26 21.23
N ARG A 64 10.48 -22.32 20.07
CA ARG A 64 11.94 -22.44 19.98
C ARG A 64 12.59 -21.09 20.21
N ARG A 65 13.65 -21.07 21.02
CA ARG A 65 14.55 -19.93 21.13
C ARG A 65 15.69 -20.09 20.15
N VAL A 66 15.83 -19.11 19.27
CA VAL A 66 16.94 -19.05 18.33
C VAL A 66 17.91 -17.99 18.85
N PRO A 67 19.22 -18.28 18.92
CA PRO A 67 20.23 -17.26 19.13
C PRO A 67 20.05 -16.10 18.14
N ILE A 68 20.64 -14.93 18.40
CA ILE A 68 20.60 -13.72 17.54
C ILE A 68 21.32 -13.93 16.18
N HIS A 69 21.43 -15.16 15.72
CA HIS A 69 21.93 -15.55 14.41
C HIS A 69 20.86 -16.36 13.71
N ASP A 70 19.96 -15.65 13.01
CA ASP A 70 19.37 -16.10 11.75
C ASP A 70 18.51 -14.99 11.13
N ALA A 71 18.68 -14.81 9.82
CA ALA A 71 17.94 -13.97 8.85
C ALA A 71 17.69 -12.47 9.15
N ASN A 72 17.92 -11.99 10.38
CA ASN A 72 17.56 -10.65 10.82
C ASN A 72 18.77 -9.73 10.98
N ILE A 73 18.54 -8.43 10.73
CA ILE A 73 19.52 -7.36 10.96
C ILE A 73 19.17 -6.68 12.28
N TYR A 74 20.14 -6.59 13.18
CA TYR A 74 20.01 -5.92 14.47
C TYR A 74 20.70 -4.56 14.41
N LEU A 75 19.95 -3.48 14.68
CA LEU A 75 20.46 -2.11 14.63
C LEU A 75 20.42 -1.51 16.04
N GLN A 76 21.56 -0.98 16.49
CA GLN A 76 21.64 -0.15 17.67
C GLN A 76 21.55 1.32 17.24
N ILE A 77 20.49 2.00 17.64
CA ILE A 77 20.26 3.43 17.32
C ILE A 77 20.42 4.24 18.61
N PRO A 78 21.43 5.12 18.74
CA PRO A 78 21.59 5.98 19.90
C PRO A 78 20.43 6.97 20.01
N VAL A 79 19.75 6.99 21.16
CA VAL A 79 18.56 7.84 21.39
C VAL A 79 18.86 9.34 21.30
N HIS A 80 20.09 9.73 21.59
CA HIS A 80 20.56 11.12 21.62
C HIS A 80 21.16 11.59 20.27
N GLN A 81 21.18 10.72 19.26
CA GLN A 81 21.60 11.10 17.93
C GLN A 81 20.48 11.88 17.22
N ASP A 82 20.89 12.78 16.32
CA ASP A 82 19.97 13.44 15.41
C ASP A 82 19.15 12.40 14.62
N LEU A 83 17.81 12.55 14.67
CA LEU A 83 16.88 11.58 14.11
C LEU A 83 17.06 11.40 12.60
N ASP A 84 17.23 12.50 11.88
CA ASP A 84 17.40 12.47 10.42
C ASP A 84 18.69 11.75 10.05
N LYS A 85 19.78 12.05 10.75
CA LYS A 85 21.06 11.35 10.60
C LYS A 85 20.94 9.85 10.89
N SER A 86 20.28 9.46 11.99
CA SER A 86 20.06 8.05 12.31
C SER A 86 19.23 7.35 11.23
N ILE A 87 18.19 7.98 10.71
CA ILE A 87 17.38 7.44 9.61
C ILE A 87 18.20 7.26 8.34
N GLU A 88 19.06 8.22 8.00
CA GLU A 88 19.95 8.14 6.83
C GLU A 88 20.94 6.99 6.95
N GLU A 89 21.58 6.83 8.11
CA GLU A 89 22.52 5.75 8.39
C GLU A 89 21.84 4.38 8.31
N VAL A 90 20.67 4.24 8.93
CA VAL A 90 19.84 3.02 8.86
C VAL A 90 19.46 2.71 7.40
N ARG A 91 19.00 3.70 6.63
CA ARG A 91 18.67 3.53 5.21
C ARG A 91 19.87 3.11 4.39
N ALA A 92 21.03 3.73 4.60
CA ALA A 92 22.26 3.40 3.89
C ALA A 92 22.66 1.95 4.15
N TYR A 93 22.64 1.52 5.41
CA TYR A 93 22.93 0.15 5.80
C TYR A 93 21.96 -0.86 5.17
N LEU A 94 20.64 -0.62 5.29
CA LEU A 94 19.62 -1.51 4.73
C LEU A 94 19.71 -1.63 3.21
N ARG A 95 20.09 -0.57 2.48
CA ARG A 95 20.34 -0.64 1.03
C ARG A 95 21.49 -1.59 0.71
N GLN A 96 22.60 -1.51 1.44
CA GLN A 96 23.75 -2.40 1.25
C GLN A 96 23.39 -3.85 1.59
N ALA A 97 22.66 -4.07 2.67
CA ALA A 97 22.21 -5.40 3.06
C ALA A 97 21.28 -6.02 2.00
N LYS A 98 20.33 -5.24 1.47
CA LYS A 98 19.43 -5.66 0.40
C LYS A 98 20.17 -6.05 -0.89
N GLN A 99 21.25 -5.35 -1.23
CA GLN A 99 22.06 -5.69 -2.41
C GLN A 99 22.79 -7.03 -2.27
N ARG A 100 23.10 -7.45 -1.04
CA ARG A 100 23.76 -8.72 -0.73
C ARG A 100 22.78 -9.88 -0.59
N GLN A 101 21.50 -9.58 -0.40
CA GLN A 101 20.45 -10.58 -0.27
C GLN A 101 20.09 -11.13 -1.66
N HIS A 102 20.25 -12.43 -1.87
CA HIS A 102 19.64 -13.09 -3.03
C HIS A 102 18.12 -12.94 -2.93
N VAL A 103 17.47 -12.51 -4.02
CA VAL A 103 16.01 -12.43 -4.11
C VAL A 103 15.46 -13.84 -3.87
N ASN A 104 14.82 -14.03 -2.72
CA ASN A 104 14.18 -15.30 -2.42
C ASN A 104 12.87 -15.38 -3.25
N PRO A 105 12.74 -16.33 -4.19
CA PRO A 105 11.62 -16.38 -5.12
C PRO A 105 10.26 -16.71 -4.48
N ASP A 106 10.24 -17.09 -3.20
CA ASP A 106 9.04 -17.60 -2.51
C ASP A 106 8.17 -16.53 -1.85
N TYR A 107 8.64 -15.27 -1.75
CA TYR A 107 7.83 -14.18 -1.19
C TYR A 107 7.13 -13.43 -2.32
N GLU A 108 5.85 -13.74 -2.53
CA GLU A 108 5.05 -13.08 -3.55
C GLU A 108 3.91 -12.27 -2.94
N ALA A 109 3.75 -11.02 -3.38
CA ALA A 109 2.59 -10.21 -3.01
C ALA A 109 1.29 -10.90 -3.43
N ARG A 110 0.23 -10.75 -2.64
CA ARG A 110 -1.07 -11.39 -2.93
C ARG A 110 -1.66 -10.89 -4.25
N TYR A 111 -1.47 -9.61 -4.53
CA TYR A 111 -1.83 -8.98 -5.79
C TYR A 111 -0.60 -8.35 -6.44
N PRO A 112 -0.44 -8.50 -7.76
CA PRO A 112 0.68 -7.89 -8.47
C PRO A 112 0.56 -6.37 -8.47
N VAL A 113 1.70 -5.71 -8.29
CA VAL A 113 1.81 -4.27 -8.43
C VAL A 113 2.09 -3.93 -9.88
N PHE A 114 1.13 -3.30 -10.55
CA PHE A 114 1.25 -2.95 -11.97
C PHE A 114 2.39 -1.96 -12.21
N THR A 115 2.47 -0.92 -11.37
CA THR A 115 3.57 0.06 -11.34
C THR A 115 3.83 0.50 -9.91
N LYS A 116 5.03 0.99 -9.62
CA LYS A 116 5.38 1.48 -8.28
C LYS A 116 4.38 2.56 -7.82
N PRO A 117 3.61 2.33 -6.74
CA PRO A 117 2.62 3.30 -6.28
C PRO A 117 3.31 4.53 -5.70
N VAL A 118 2.92 5.72 -6.17
CA VAL A 118 3.32 7.00 -5.57
C VAL A 118 2.22 7.40 -4.59
N LEU A 119 2.40 7.07 -3.31
CA LEU A 119 1.35 7.17 -2.29
C LEU A 119 0.79 8.59 -2.14
N THR A 120 1.63 9.61 -2.24
CA THR A 120 1.22 11.02 -2.18
C THR A 120 0.29 11.40 -3.34
N ALA A 121 0.58 10.91 -4.55
CA ALA A 121 -0.28 11.14 -5.71
C ALA A 121 -1.61 10.39 -5.57
N LEU A 122 -1.56 9.14 -5.10
CA LEU A 122 -2.75 8.31 -4.88
C LEU A 122 -3.66 8.91 -3.79
N GLU A 123 -3.09 9.43 -2.71
CA GLU A 123 -3.83 10.14 -1.65
C GLU A 123 -4.54 11.39 -2.21
N LYS A 124 -3.85 12.22 -3.00
CA LYS A 124 -4.48 13.40 -3.63
C LYS A 124 -5.61 13.01 -4.59
N THR A 125 -5.40 11.95 -5.38
CA THR A 125 -6.42 11.39 -6.26
C THR A 125 -7.64 10.87 -5.49
N TYR A 126 -7.40 10.19 -4.37
CA TYR A 126 -8.45 9.73 -3.46
C TYR A 126 -9.24 10.90 -2.85
N ARG A 127 -8.55 11.94 -2.35
CA ARG A 127 -9.20 13.15 -1.82
C ARG A 127 -10.09 13.84 -2.85
N ALA A 128 -9.60 14.00 -4.08
CA ALA A 128 -10.39 14.58 -5.17
C ALA A 128 -11.66 13.77 -5.45
N TRP A 129 -11.58 12.44 -5.42
CA TRP A 129 -12.73 11.56 -5.60
C TRP A 129 -13.75 11.68 -4.44
N ILE A 130 -13.27 11.73 -3.19
CA ILE A 130 -14.13 11.95 -2.02
C ILE A 130 -14.83 13.30 -2.10
N LEU A 131 -14.11 14.37 -2.45
CA LEU A 131 -14.68 15.72 -2.62
C LEU A 131 -15.75 15.74 -3.70
N ARG A 132 -15.51 15.11 -4.86
CA ARG A 132 -16.52 15.00 -5.93
C ARG A 132 -17.74 14.19 -5.49
N LYS A 133 -17.56 13.15 -4.68
CA LYS A 133 -18.67 12.31 -4.19
C LYS A 133 -19.51 13.02 -3.13
N SER A 134 -18.88 13.76 -2.23
CA SER A 134 -19.53 14.50 -1.14
C SER A 134 -20.11 15.84 -1.59
N HIS A 135 -19.50 16.48 -2.58
CA HIS A 135 -19.91 17.76 -3.16
C HIS A 135 -19.98 17.68 -4.70
N PRO A 136 -21.03 17.07 -5.27
CA PRO A 136 -21.14 16.85 -6.72
C PRO A 136 -21.09 18.14 -7.56
N GLU A 137 -21.65 19.22 -7.01
CA GLU A 137 -21.73 20.55 -7.64
C GLU A 137 -20.46 21.38 -7.46
N MET A 138 -19.49 20.91 -6.67
CA MET A 138 -18.25 21.66 -6.44
C MET A 138 -17.49 21.86 -7.76
N PRO A 139 -17.11 23.11 -8.09
CA PRO A 139 -16.30 23.40 -9.28
C PRO A 139 -15.00 22.61 -9.28
N LEU A 140 -14.60 22.09 -10.45
CA LEU A 140 -13.36 21.30 -10.57
C LEU A 140 -12.12 22.08 -10.10
N ALA A 141 -12.08 23.39 -10.34
CA ALA A 141 -10.97 24.23 -9.91
C ALA A 141 -10.86 24.30 -8.37
N GLU A 142 -11.98 24.27 -7.65
CA GLU A 142 -12.01 24.24 -6.18
C GLU A 142 -11.61 22.86 -5.65
N ILE A 143 -12.11 21.78 -6.26
CA ILE A 143 -11.67 20.41 -5.93
C ILE A 143 -10.15 20.27 -6.04
N ALA A 144 -9.53 20.88 -7.05
CA ALA A 144 -8.08 20.81 -7.21
C ALA A 144 -7.32 21.49 -6.06
N VAL A 145 -7.83 22.61 -5.55
CA VAL A 145 -7.22 23.33 -4.42
C VAL A 145 -7.39 22.51 -3.14
N GLU A 146 -8.61 22.10 -2.83
CA GLU A 146 -8.93 21.33 -1.62
C GLU A 146 -8.25 19.95 -1.57
N ALA A 147 -8.10 19.29 -2.72
CA ALA A 147 -7.36 18.03 -2.81
C ALA A 147 -5.83 18.19 -2.81
N GLY A 148 -5.31 19.42 -2.80
CA GLY A 148 -3.87 19.70 -2.89
C GLY A 148 -3.24 19.34 -4.24
N LEU A 149 -4.04 19.32 -5.30
CA LEU A 149 -3.62 19.10 -6.69
C LEU A 149 -3.18 20.39 -7.39
N ALA A 150 -3.69 21.54 -6.92
CA ALA A 150 -3.42 22.84 -7.51
C ALA A 150 -1.98 23.27 -7.28
N ALA A 151 -1.35 23.85 -8.32
CA ALA A 151 -0.05 24.49 -8.20
C ALA A 151 -0.17 25.86 -7.49
N ARG A 152 -1.33 26.50 -7.60
CA ARG A 152 -1.69 27.74 -6.91
C ARG A 152 -3.12 27.67 -6.40
N ALA A 153 -3.34 28.18 -5.19
CA ALA A 153 -4.63 28.13 -4.52
C ALA A 153 -5.63 29.18 -5.06
N ASP A 154 -5.16 30.21 -5.76
CA ASP A 154 -5.99 31.27 -6.28
C ASP A 154 -6.64 30.90 -7.63
N ASN A 155 -7.97 30.98 -7.68
CA ASN A 155 -8.77 30.77 -8.90
C ASN A 155 -9.22 32.10 -9.52
N THR A 156 -8.48 33.19 -9.25
CA THR A 156 -8.79 34.56 -9.71
C THR A 156 -8.48 34.73 -11.19
N ASP A 157 -7.33 34.22 -11.65
CA ASP A 157 -6.95 34.21 -13.06
C ASP A 157 -7.62 33.04 -13.80
N THR A 158 -8.12 33.33 -15.00
CA THR A 158 -8.76 32.34 -15.89
C THR A 158 -7.80 31.22 -16.24
N ALA A 159 -6.51 31.52 -16.44
CA ALA A 159 -5.52 30.49 -16.76
C ALA A 159 -5.30 29.53 -15.58
N ASN A 160 -5.13 30.05 -14.36
CA ASN A 160 -5.00 29.24 -13.13
C ASN A 160 -6.25 28.40 -12.89
N LYS A 161 -7.44 29.00 -13.02
CA LYS A 161 -8.72 28.30 -12.85
C LYS A 161 -8.86 27.13 -13.84
N SER A 162 -8.50 27.33 -15.10
CA SER A 162 -8.54 26.29 -16.13
C SER A 162 -7.51 25.18 -15.87
N ALA A 163 -6.29 25.54 -15.45
CA ALA A 163 -5.25 24.58 -15.08
C ALA A 163 -5.66 23.71 -13.88
N ASN A 164 -6.21 24.34 -12.84
CA ASN A 164 -6.74 23.68 -11.64
C ASN A 164 -7.90 22.73 -12.02
N ALA A 165 -8.87 23.20 -12.81
CA ALA A 165 -9.96 22.37 -13.28
C ALA A 165 -9.46 21.14 -14.07
N SER A 166 -8.45 21.34 -14.92
CA SER A 166 -7.82 20.25 -15.69
C SER A 166 -7.06 19.26 -14.79
N ALA A 167 -6.44 19.72 -13.70
CA ALA A 167 -5.79 18.85 -12.71
C ALA A 167 -6.82 17.97 -11.97
N ALA A 168 -7.92 18.56 -11.48
CA ALA A 168 -9.00 17.80 -10.85
C ALA A 168 -9.65 16.80 -11.83
N SER A 169 -9.92 17.19 -13.06
CA SER A 169 -10.48 16.28 -14.08
C SER A 169 -9.57 15.07 -14.31
N ARG A 170 -8.26 15.28 -14.44
CA ARG A 170 -7.28 14.18 -14.57
C ARG A 170 -7.28 13.28 -13.34
N ALA A 171 -7.28 13.84 -12.14
CA ALA A 171 -7.32 13.07 -10.90
C ALA A 171 -8.61 12.24 -10.77
N LEU A 172 -9.77 12.81 -11.13
CA LEU A 172 -11.03 12.07 -11.11
C LEU A 172 -11.04 10.91 -12.14
N ASN A 173 -10.50 11.13 -13.33
CA ASN A 173 -10.32 10.06 -14.31
C ASN A 173 -9.37 8.98 -13.80
N GLN A 174 -8.29 9.36 -13.13
CA GLN A 174 -7.38 8.41 -12.45
C GLN A 174 -8.09 7.61 -11.37
N ALA A 175 -8.89 8.25 -10.52
CA ALA A 175 -9.64 7.57 -9.47
C ALA A 175 -10.60 6.53 -10.03
N THR A 176 -11.32 6.84 -11.11
CA THR A 176 -12.21 5.90 -11.81
C THR A 176 -11.44 4.67 -12.30
N LEU A 177 -10.27 4.88 -12.94
CA LEU A 177 -9.42 3.77 -13.40
C LEU A 177 -8.91 2.93 -12.22
N LEU A 178 -8.46 3.56 -11.14
CA LEU A 178 -7.99 2.85 -9.95
C LEU A 178 -9.09 1.95 -9.38
N ILE A 179 -10.31 2.49 -9.21
CA ILE A 179 -11.45 1.74 -8.67
C ILE A 179 -11.82 0.55 -9.59
N GLU A 180 -11.83 0.78 -10.89
CA GLU A 180 -12.15 -0.26 -11.88
C GLU A 180 -11.13 -1.40 -11.84
N TRP A 181 -9.84 -1.08 -11.92
CA TRP A 181 -8.77 -2.07 -12.02
C TRP A 181 -8.48 -2.78 -10.70
N VAL A 182 -8.70 -2.12 -9.57
CA VAL A 182 -8.71 -2.77 -8.24
C VAL A 182 -9.74 -3.89 -8.20
N GLY A 183 -10.94 -3.69 -8.76
CA GLY A 183 -11.94 -4.75 -8.87
C GLY A 183 -11.46 -5.97 -9.67
N LYS A 184 -10.51 -5.76 -10.58
CA LYS A 184 -9.87 -6.80 -11.39
C LYS A 184 -8.59 -7.37 -10.74
N GLY A 185 -8.25 -6.94 -9.53
CA GLY A 185 -7.06 -7.39 -8.78
C GLY A 185 -5.73 -6.77 -9.26
N ILE A 186 -5.78 -5.67 -10.01
CA ILE A 186 -4.60 -4.97 -10.53
C ILE A 186 -4.53 -3.55 -9.97
N PHE A 187 -3.37 -3.17 -9.44
CA PHE A 187 -3.18 -1.83 -8.87
C PHE A 187 -1.71 -1.39 -8.91
N PRO A 188 -1.42 -0.09 -9.02
CA PRO A 188 -2.30 0.99 -9.47
C PRO A 188 -2.34 1.07 -11.01
N VAL A 189 -3.52 1.31 -11.58
CA VAL A 189 -3.71 1.69 -12.99
C VAL A 189 -4.23 3.12 -13.02
N THR A 190 -3.43 4.04 -13.58
CA THR A 190 -3.67 5.49 -13.50
C THR A 190 -3.85 6.14 -14.87
N SER A 191 -3.68 5.43 -15.98
CA SER A 191 -3.92 6.00 -17.30
C SER A 191 -4.50 4.99 -18.29
N LYS A 192 -5.29 5.48 -19.25
CA LYS A 192 -5.88 4.63 -20.29
C LYS A 192 -4.83 3.90 -21.13
N SER A 193 -3.67 4.52 -21.34
CA SER A 193 -2.53 3.91 -22.03
C SER A 193 -1.96 2.67 -21.33
N GLN A 194 -2.30 2.44 -20.05
CA GLN A 194 -1.89 1.28 -19.29
C GLN A 194 -2.88 0.12 -19.40
N GLU A 195 -4.13 0.35 -19.84
CA GLU A 195 -5.23 -0.63 -19.80
C GLU A 195 -4.91 -1.93 -20.53
N LEU A 196 -4.29 -1.86 -21.71
CA LEU A 196 -3.95 -3.06 -22.48
C LEU A 196 -2.95 -3.96 -21.72
N ARG A 197 -1.93 -3.35 -21.11
CA ARG A 197 -0.93 -4.07 -20.31
C ARG A 197 -1.53 -4.56 -18.99
N ALA A 198 -2.41 -3.78 -18.38
CA ALA A 198 -3.12 -4.16 -17.17
C ALA A 198 -4.07 -5.33 -17.43
N ALA A 199 -4.71 -5.39 -18.61
CA ALA A 199 -5.58 -6.49 -19.03
C ALA A 199 -4.80 -7.80 -19.15
N ASP A 200 -3.65 -7.78 -19.84
CA ASP A 200 -2.76 -8.95 -19.96
C ASP A 200 -2.28 -9.42 -18.58
N MET A 201 -1.90 -8.49 -17.70
CA MET A 201 -1.51 -8.83 -16.32
C MET A 201 -2.67 -9.44 -15.52
N ALA A 202 -3.88 -8.89 -15.63
CA ALA A 202 -5.09 -9.42 -15.00
C ALA A 202 -5.39 -10.84 -15.48
N GLU A 203 -5.27 -11.10 -16.78
CA GLU A 203 -5.49 -12.42 -17.37
C GLU A 203 -4.48 -13.45 -16.85
N ARG A 204 -3.18 -13.08 -16.78
CA ARG A 204 -2.14 -13.94 -16.21
C ARG A 204 -2.39 -14.25 -14.73
N GLN A 205 -2.76 -13.23 -13.95
CA GLN A 205 -3.08 -13.40 -12.54
C GLN A 205 -4.31 -14.28 -12.35
N TRP A 206 -5.33 -14.11 -13.19
CA TRP A 206 -6.52 -14.96 -13.18
C TRP A 206 -6.16 -16.43 -13.45
N LYS A 207 -5.37 -16.70 -14.50
CA LYS A 207 -4.89 -18.06 -14.82
C LYS A 207 -4.10 -18.66 -13.65
N LYS A 208 -3.24 -17.87 -13.01
CA LYS A 208 -2.46 -18.27 -11.83
C LYS A 208 -3.35 -18.66 -10.65
N LEU A 209 -4.33 -17.83 -10.30
CA LEU A 209 -5.25 -18.08 -9.18
C LEU A 209 -6.17 -19.29 -9.38
N HIS A 210 -6.40 -19.70 -10.64
CA HIS A 210 -7.28 -20.80 -11.02
C HIS A 210 -6.54 -22.07 -11.47
N SER A 211 -5.20 -22.04 -11.54
CA SER A 211 -4.39 -23.26 -11.63
C SER A 211 -4.52 -24.09 -10.35
N SER A 212 -4.51 -25.42 -10.47
CA SER A 212 -4.69 -26.33 -9.32
C SER A 212 -3.65 -26.10 -8.22
N ASP A 213 -2.43 -25.67 -8.59
CA ASP A 213 -1.31 -25.44 -7.67
C ASP A 213 -1.53 -24.26 -6.70
N PHE A 214 -2.39 -23.30 -7.06
CA PHE A 214 -2.59 -22.09 -6.24
C PHE A 214 -3.62 -22.26 -5.12
N LYS A 215 -4.38 -23.36 -5.12
CA LYS A 215 -5.29 -23.70 -4.02
C LYS A 215 -4.51 -24.03 -2.73
N ASP A 216 -3.32 -24.61 -2.84
CA ASP A 216 -2.45 -24.94 -1.71
C ASP A 216 -1.75 -23.69 -1.13
N ALA A 217 -1.38 -22.71 -1.97
CA ALA A 217 -0.78 -21.45 -1.52
C ALA A 217 -1.75 -20.59 -0.68
N ARG A 218 -3.05 -20.60 -1.02
CA ARG A 218 -4.11 -19.93 -0.24
C ARG A 218 -4.27 -20.51 1.17
N TYR A 219 -3.99 -21.80 1.35
CA TYR A 219 -4.07 -22.45 2.66
C TYR A 219 -2.93 -22.01 3.60
N ARG A 220 -1.75 -21.67 3.08
CA ARG A 220 -0.61 -21.18 3.88
C ARG A 220 -0.78 -19.74 4.35
N SER A 221 -1.37 -18.89 3.50
CA SER A 221 -1.59 -17.46 3.81
C SER A 221 -2.69 -17.22 4.86
N SER A 222 -3.70 -18.10 4.97
CA SER A 222 -4.79 -17.96 5.94
C SER A 222 -4.35 -18.14 7.40
N ARG A 223 -3.24 -18.86 7.63
CA ARG A 223 -2.61 -19.03 8.96
C ARG A 223 -1.95 -17.75 9.49
N HIS A 224 -1.71 -16.76 8.63
CA HIS A 224 -0.90 -15.58 8.94
C HIS A 224 -1.75 -14.32 9.23
N LYS A 225 -3.01 -14.52 9.68
CA LYS A 225 -3.88 -13.49 10.26
C LYS A 225 -3.38 -12.95 11.62
N ARG A 226 -2.06 -12.89 11.84
CA ARG A 226 -1.43 -12.10 12.90
C ARG A 226 -1.02 -10.75 12.33
N SER A 227 -1.47 -9.60 12.81
CA SER A 227 -2.81 -9.14 13.20
C SER A 227 -2.74 -7.61 13.07
N ASN A 228 -3.84 -6.95 12.70
CA ASN A 228 -3.97 -5.49 12.87
C ASN A 228 -3.82 -5.07 14.36
N ALA A 229 -4.08 -6.01 15.27
CA ALA A 229 -3.84 -5.85 16.69
C ALA A 229 -2.35 -5.63 16.99
N ASP A 230 -1.44 -6.34 16.32
CA ASP A 230 -0.01 -6.36 16.66
C ASP A 230 0.65 -4.98 16.59
N LEU A 231 0.36 -4.17 15.57
CA LEU A 231 1.01 -2.85 15.42
C LEU A 231 0.39 -1.77 16.31
N THR A 232 -0.92 -1.82 16.50
CA THR A 232 -1.62 -0.87 17.39
C THR A 232 -1.27 -1.18 18.85
N GLU A 233 -1.18 -2.48 19.18
CA GLU A 233 -0.76 -2.99 20.48
C GLU A 233 0.72 -2.69 20.74
N GLN A 234 1.62 -2.90 19.78
CA GLN A 234 3.03 -2.52 19.89
C GLN A 234 3.20 -1.00 20.06
N ALA A 235 2.47 -0.19 19.29
CA ALA A 235 2.51 1.26 19.45
C ALA A 235 2.03 1.68 20.85
N ALA A 236 0.94 1.09 21.34
CA ALA A 236 0.43 1.35 22.69
C ALA A 236 1.42 0.92 23.79
N VAL A 237 2.04 -0.27 23.66
CA VAL A 237 3.06 -0.79 24.59
C VAL A 237 4.28 0.13 24.65
N HIS A 238 4.66 0.73 23.53
CA HIS A 238 5.82 1.63 23.44
C HIS A 238 5.46 3.11 23.58
N GLY A 239 4.20 3.45 23.90
CA GLY A 239 3.75 4.84 24.04
C GLY A 239 3.86 5.68 22.75
N LEU A 240 3.85 5.02 21.58
CA LEU A 240 3.96 5.66 20.28
C LEU A 240 2.58 6.09 19.79
N ASP A 241 2.45 7.38 19.49
CA ASP A 241 1.25 7.92 18.85
C ASP A 241 1.30 7.69 17.34
N LEU A 242 0.46 6.76 16.84
CA LEU A 242 0.34 6.48 15.41
C LEU A 242 -0.34 7.62 14.64
N ASP A 243 -1.06 8.52 15.31
CA ASP A 243 -1.67 9.70 14.70
C ASP A 243 -0.68 10.86 14.55
N ALA A 244 0.49 10.81 15.20
CA ALA A 244 1.56 11.80 15.04
C ALA A 244 2.28 11.75 13.68
N VAL A 245 2.00 10.72 12.86
CA VAL A 245 2.58 10.53 11.51
C VAL A 245 1.70 11.19 10.41
N ARG A 246 0.62 11.89 10.78
CA ARG A 246 -0.28 12.57 9.84
C ARG A 246 0.28 13.87 9.28
#